data_AF-A0A1M7C0P0-F1
#
_entry.id   AF-A0A1M7C0P0-F1
#
_cell.length_a   1.000
_cell.length_b   1.000
_cell.length_c   1.000
_cell.angle_alpha   90.00
_cell.angle_beta   90.00
_cell.angle_gamma   90.00
#
_symmetry.space_group_name_H-M   'P 1'
#
loop_
_entity.id
_entity.type
_entity.pdbx_description
1 polymer ?
#
loop_
_entity_poly.entity_id
_entity_poly.type
_entity_poly.pdbx_seq_one_letter_code
_entity_poly.pdbx_strand_id
1 'polypeptide(L)'
;MLTKVLNNIREFCSLQPPKGASKNHWKGGFTLVELMVVIIIVNLLSGVAIPKLTDFIEKTKQKMDLLKLYYLRDAVNRALYEGDVHNMQEGKHGKDCDTISVSNLNKWLTDQKGVSYFIMELNESMPTSYQGTHGTMKNHNMCGLMYSAGFWNTALKDAGFGAIADIVADRDEHKNYKTYKPTTYTAVENTADPGKGYYRTYPNTPIFKSRFMTYDGAAKGKDNTRIAMKMIWTNLDSNSHSLEVFLGGQHDTYRKALLSRQGVCFSTMGMAGCKESIAR
;
A
#
# COMPACT_ATOMS: atom_id res chain seq x y z
N MET A 1 -39.24 -11.20 12.33
CA MET A 1 -38.50 -11.47 13.59
C MET A 1 -38.02 -10.17 14.26
N LEU A 2 -37.39 -9.25 13.51
CA LEU A 2 -37.01 -7.91 14.01
C LEU A 2 -38.18 -7.07 14.57
N THR A 3 -39.34 -7.11 13.94
CA THR A 3 -40.55 -6.38 14.34
C THR A 3 -41.14 -6.84 15.67
N LYS A 4 -41.00 -8.12 16.03
CA LYS A 4 -41.42 -8.65 17.34
C LYS A 4 -40.49 -8.17 18.46
N VAL A 5 -39.19 -8.07 18.19
CA VAL A 5 -38.19 -7.59 19.17
C VAL A 5 -38.37 -6.08 19.41
N LEU A 6 -38.63 -5.30 18.36
CA LEU A 6 -38.86 -3.85 18.47
C LEU A 6 -40.17 -3.50 19.22
N ASN A 7 -41.23 -4.30 19.06
CA ASN A 7 -42.47 -4.09 19.79
C ASN A 7 -42.34 -4.43 21.29
N ASN A 8 -41.57 -5.46 21.64
CA ASN A 8 -41.33 -5.81 23.05
C ASN A 8 -40.47 -4.77 23.78
N ILE A 9 -39.53 -4.12 23.09
CA ILE A 9 -38.73 -3.01 23.67
C ILE A 9 -39.62 -1.76 23.87
N ARG A 10 -40.57 -1.52 22.96
CA ARG A 10 -41.50 -0.38 23.06
C ARG A 10 -42.46 -0.50 24.25
N GLU A 11 -42.93 -1.71 24.57
CA GLU A 11 -43.70 -1.98 25.80
C GLU A 11 -42.85 -1.85 27.07
N PHE A 12 -41.60 -2.29 27.04
CA PHE A 12 -40.69 -2.17 28.19
C PHE A 12 -40.34 -0.69 28.51
N CYS A 13 -40.36 0.18 27.50
CA CYS A 13 -40.10 1.62 27.64
C CYS A 13 -41.35 2.45 27.91
N SER A 14 -42.56 1.90 27.85
CA SER A 14 -43.80 2.64 28.14
C SER A 14 -44.24 2.45 29.59
N LEU A 15 -43.46 2.98 30.54
CA LEU A 15 -43.95 3.19 31.91
C LEU A 15 -44.95 4.36 31.89
N GLN A 16 -46.23 4.07 31.72
CA GLN A 16 -47.26 5.07 31.97
C GLN A 16 -47.29 5.39 33.47
N PRO A 17 -47.16 6.67 33.87
CA PRO A 17 -47.18 7.03 35.27
C PRO A 17 -48.60 6.87 35.85
N PRO A 18 -48.74 6.39 37.09
CA PRO A 18 -50.05 6.22 37.72
C PRO A 18 -50.75 7.58 37.89
N LYS A 19 -52.05 7.61 37.56
CA LYS A 19 -52.90 8.79 37.69
C LYS A 19 -53.04 9.18 39.17
N GLY A 20 -52.44 10.30 39.55
CA GLY A 20 -52.52 10.87 40.90
C GLY A 20 -51.20 11.30 41.54
N ALA A 21 -50.05 11.04 40.91
CA ALA A 21 -48.75 11.43 41.45
C ALA A 21 -48.47 12.94 41.28
N SER A 22 -48.20 13.61 42.40
CA SER A 22 -47.73 15.01 42.49
C SER A 22 -46.57 15.29 41.52
N LYS A 23 -46.63 16.45 40.86
CA LYS A 23 -45.79 16.89 39.73
C LYS A 23 -44.28 17.08 39.99
N ASN A 24 -43.72 16.61 41.11
CA ASN A 24 -42.38 17.05 41.55
C ASN A 24 -41.32 15.96 41.85
N HIS A 25 -41.46 14.69 41.42
CA HIS A 25 -40.41 13.69 41.72
C HIS A 25 -40.11 12.62 40.65
N TRP A 26 -40.27 12.93 39.36
CA TRP A 26 -39.80 12.06 38.27
C TRP A 26 -38.57 12.64 37.55
N LYS A 27 -37.55 13.03 38.32
CA LYS A 27 -36.18 13.01 37.81
C LYS A 27 -35.61 11.63 38.15
N GLY A 28 -35.94 10.63 37.34
CA GLY A 28 -35.37 9.29 37.45
C GLY A 28 -33.87 9.36 37.20
N GLY A 29 -33.10 9.52 38.27
CA GLY A 29 -31.65 9.39 38.21
C GLY A 29 -31.27 7.92 38.03
N PHE A 30 -30.25 7.65 37.23
CA PHE A 30 -29.63 6.33 37.17
C PHE A 30 -29.08 5.98 38.56
N THR A 31 -29.39 4.79 39.07
CA THR A 31 -28.79 4.32 40.33
C THR A 31 -27.32 3.99 40.12
N LEU A 32 -26.53 4.08 41.19
CA LEU A 32 -25.09 3.76 41.15
C LEU A 32 -24.88 2.30 40.70
N VAL A 33 -25.73 1.39 41.17
CA VAL A 33 -25.69 -0.04 40.81
C VAL A 33 -26.01 -0.26 39.33
N GLU A 34 -27.04 0.39 38.78
CA GLU A 34 -27.36 0.28 37.35
C GLU A 34 -26.18 0.75 36.48
N LEU A 35 -25.54 1.85 36.87
CA LEU A 35 -24.37 2.36 36.15
C LEU A 35 -23.18 1.38 36.23
N MET A 36 -22.93 0.75 37.39
CA MET A 36 -21.89 -0.27 37.52
C MET A 36 -22.12 -1.47 36.61
N VAL A 37 -23.35 -2.00 36.58
CA VAL A 37 -23.70 -3.16 35.73
C VAL A 37 -23.53 -2.81 34.25
N VAL A 38 -23.96 -1.62 33.81
CA VAL A 38 -23.79 -1.18 32.42
C VAL A 38 -22.31 -1.10 32.04
N ILE A 39 -21.46 -0.51 32.89
CA ILE A 39 -20.02 -0.41 32.62
C ILE A 39 -19.37 -1.79 32.53
N ILE A 40 -19.76 -2.74 33.40
CA ILE A 40 -19.25 -4.11 33.36
C ILE A 40 -19.60 -4.78 32.02
N ILE A 41 -20.84 -4.65 31.56
CA ILE A 41 -21.28 -5.25 30.29
C ILE A 41 -20.54 -4.60 29.11
N VAL A 42 -20.43 -3.27 29.08
CA VAL A 42 -19.71 -2.55 28.01
C VAL A 42 -18.24 -2.95 27.96
N ASN A 43 -17.57 -3.08 29.11
CA ASN A 43 -16.17 -3.51 29.18
C ASN A 43 -15.99 -4.93 28.65
N LEU A 44 -16.89 -5.85 29.01
CA LEU A 44 -16.83 -7.24 28.55
C LEU A 44 -17.04 -7.33 27.03
N LEU A 45 -17.99 -6.59 26.47
CA LEU A 45 -18.22 -6.54 25.03
C LEU A 45 -17.04 -5.88 24.28
N SER A 46 -16.50 -4.80 24.85
CA SER A 46 -15.39 -4.05 24.25
C SER A 46 -14.14 -4.91 24.10
N GLY A 47 -13.87 -5.81 25.05
CA GLY A 47 -12.73 -6.74 24.98
C GLY A 47 -12.70 -7.62 23.74
N VAL A 48 -13.87 -8.01 23.20
CA VAL A 48 -13.96 -8.85 21.99
C VAL A 48 -14.19 -8.01 20.72
N ALA A 49 -14.94 -6.92 20.83
CA ALA A 49 -15.32 -6.09 19.68
C ALA A 49 -14.13 -5.26 19.14
N ILE A 50 -13.31 -4.69 20.02
CA ILE A 50 -12.22 -3.78 19.62
C ILE A 50 -11.19 -4.48 18.73
N PRO A 51 -10.63 -5.66 19.06
CA PRO A 51 -9.65 -6.33 18.20
C PRO A 51 -10.19 -6.63 16.79
N LYS A 52 -11.44 -7.09 16.70
CA LYS A 52 -12.11 -7.36 15.41
C LYS A 52 -12.28 -6.09 14.58
N LEU A 53 -12.64 -4.99 15.23
CA LEU A 53 -12.77 -3.70 14.56
C LEU A 53 -11.41 -3.21 14.05
N THR A 54 -10.33 -3.36 14.83
CA THR A 54 -8.99 -2.96 14.40
C THR A 54 -8.51 -3.77 13.19
N ASP A 55 -8.77 -5.08 13.16
CA ASP A 55 -8.44 -5.93 12.01
C ASP A 55 -9.26 -5.54 10.76
N PHE A 56 -10.53 -5.20 10.93
CA PHE A 56 -11.38 -4.76 9.83
C PHE A 56 -10.94 -3.42 9.24
N ILE A 57 -10.55 -2.46 10.10
CA ILE A 57 -9.98 -1.18 9.68
C ILE A 57 -8.69 -1.42 8.90
N GLU A 58 -7.81 -2.28 9.39
CA GLU A 58 -6.55 -2.59 8.71
C GLU A 58 -6.77 -3.26 7.36
N LYS A 59 -7.69 -4.24 7.28
CA LYS A 59 -8.09 -4.86 6.01
C LYS A 59 -8.64 -3.83 5.02
N THR A 60 -9.39 -2.84 5.50
CA THR A 60 -9.92 -1.76 4.66
C THR A 60 -8.79 -0.89 4.12
N LYS A 61 -7.82 -0.50 4.96
CA LYS A 61 -6.62 0.22 4.51
C LYS A 61 -5.83 -0.58 3.47
N GLN A 62 -5.66 -1.88 3.67
CA GLN A 62 -4.99 -2.75 2.70
C GLN A 62 -5.73 -2.80 1.36
N LYS A 63 -7.07 -2.80 1.36
CA LYS A 63 -7.85 -2.69 0.13
C LYS A 63 -7.69 -1.33 -0.55
N MET A 64 -7.61 -0.24 0.21
CA MET A 64 -7.29 1.08 -0.34
C MET A 64 -5.90 1.11 -0.97
N ASP A 65 -4.92 0.45 -0.36
CA ASP A 65 -3.58 0.29 -0.90
C ASP A 65 -3.57 -0.56 -2.18
N LEU A 66 -4.36 -1.64 -2.22
CA LEU A 66 -4.59 -2.41 -3.45
C LEU A 66 -5.20 -1.56 -4.57
N LEU A 67 -6.12 -0.64 -4.28
CA LEU A 67 -6.66 0.27 -5.30
C LEU A 67 -5.58 1.16 -5.93
N LYS A 68 -4.49 1.46 -5.22
CA LYS A 68 -3.35 2.18 -5.80
C LYS A 68 -2.66 1.38 -6.92
N LEU A 69 -2.63 0.05 -6.82
CA LEU A 69 -2.11 -0.80 -7.91
C LEU A 69 -3.03 -0.73 -9.13
N TYR A 70 -4.36 -0.71 -8.93
CA TYR A 70 -5.32 -0.57 -10.03
C TYR A 70 -5.20 0.79 -10.70
N TYR A 71 -5.04 1.89 -9.95
CA TYR A 71 -4.79 3.21 -10.54
C TYR A 71 -3.52 3.23 -11.37
N LEU A 72 -2.46 2.57 -10.90
CA LEU A 72 -1.23 2.44 -11.67
C LEU A 72 -1.43 1.63 -12.95
N ARG A 73 -2.09 0.48 -12.84
CA ARG A 73 -2.43 -0.37 -13.99
C ARG A 73 -3.21 0.42 -15.03
N ASP A 74 -4.26 1.11 -14.60
CA ASP A 74 -5.16 1.83 -15.49
C ASP A 74 -4.46 3.04 -16.12
N ALA A 75 -3.61 3.77 -15.38
CA ALA A 75 -2.81 4.87 -15.92
C ALA A 75 -1.82 4.39 -16.98
N VAL A 76 -1.11 3.28 -16.72
CA VAL A 76 -0.15 2.72 -17.69
C VAL A 76 -0.88 2.18 -18.92
N ASN A 77 -1.98 1.43 -18.73
CA ASN A 77 -2.77 0.90 -19.85
C ASN A 77 -3.37 2.04 -20.67
N ARG A 78 -3.91 3.07 -20.03
CA ARG A 78 -4.38 4.27 -20.74
C ARG A 78 -3.25 4.90 -21.54
N ALA A 79 -2.07 5.08 -20.94
CA ALA A 79 -0.92 5.61 -21.66
C ALA A 79 -0.49 4.73 -22.84
N LEU A 80 -0.62 3.40 -22.75
CA LEU A 80 -0.37 2.48 -23.87
C LEU A 80 -1.36 2.67 -25.03
N TYR A 81 -2.60 3.08 -24.73
CA TYR A 81 -3.63 3.34 -25.75
C TYR A 81 -3.57 4.77 -26.31
N GLU A 82 -3.30 5.77 -25.46
CA GLU A 82 -3.27 7.19 -25.83
C GLU A 82 -1.92 7.62 -26.43
N GLY A 83 -0.83 6.97 -26.02
CA GLY A 83 0.53 7.30 -26.40
C GLY A 83 1.11 6.33 -27.42
N ASP A 84 2.11 6.84 -28.14
CA ASP A 84 2.93 6.06 -29.07
C ASP A 84 3.68 4.98 -28.27
N VAL A 85 3.20 3.71 -28.28
CA VAL A 85 3.85 2.53 -27.66
C VAL A 85 5.36 2.47 -28.01
N HIS A 86 5.73 3.10 -29.13
CA HIS A 86 7.10 3.32 -29.60
C HIS A 86 8.01 4.10 -28.62
N ASN A 87 7.45 4.87 -27.66
CA ASN A 87 8.18 5.63 -26.64
C ASN A 87 8.36 4.89 -25.29
N MET A 88 7.96 3.61 -25.19
CA MET A 88 8.28 2.78 -24.01
C MET A 88 9.81 2.64 -23.76
N GLN A 89 10.63 3.05 -24.74
CA GLN A 89 12.10 3.05 -24.73
C GLN A 89 12.72 4.34 -24.19
N GLU A 90 11.94 5.35 -23.82
CA GLU A 90 12.47 6.61 -23.29
C GLU A 90 13.16 6.37 -21.94
N GLY A 91 14.44 6.06 -22.01
CA GLY A 91 15.31 5.86 -20.86
C GLY A 91 16.74 6.20 -21.25
N LYS A 92 17.36 7.09 -20.48
CA LYS A 92 18.79 7.31 -20.55
C LYS A 92 19.49 6.37 -19.57
N HIS A 93 20.76 6.07 -19.81
CA HIS A 93 21.59 5.45 -18.80
C HIS A 93 21.63 6.36 -17.57
N GLY A 94 21.10 5.86 -16.46
CA GLY A 94 21.32 6.44 -15.16
C GLY A 94 22.66 6.02 -14.59
N LYS A 95 23.14 6.66 -13.52
CA LYS A 95 24.42 6.25 -12.91
C LYS A 95 24.32 4.88 -12.22
N ASP A 96 23.16 4.56 -11.65
CA ASP A 96 22.89 3.29 -10.97
C ASP A 96 21.95 2.38 -11.79
N CYS A 97 21.32 2.92 -12.82
CA CYS A 97 20.33 2.25 -13.63
C CYS A 97 20.85 1.90 -15.03
N ASP A 98 20.92 0.61 -15.32
CA ASP A 98 21.30 0.10 -16.62
C ASP A 98 20.33 0.55 -17.72
N THR A 99 20.86 0.81 -18.92
CA THR A 99 20.04 1.04 -20.12
C THR A 99 19.30 -0.24 -20.49
N ILE A 100 18.01 -0.10 -20.83
CA ILE A 100 17.15 -1.25 -21.14
C ILE A 100 16.67 -1.13 -22.58
N SER A 101 16.95 -2.15 -23.39
CA SER A 101 16.40 -2.25 -24.73
C SER A 101 14.93 -2.69 -24.70
N VAL A 102 14.16 -2.34 -25.74
CA VAL A 102 12.76 -2.79 -25.83
C VAL A 102 12.62 -4.31 -25.87
N SER A 103 13.59 -4.99 -26.49
CA SER A 103 13.61 -6.46 -26.51
C SER A 103 13.74 -7.04 -25.10
N ASN A 104 14.64 -6.47 -24.27
CA ASN A 104 14.79 -6.88 -22.88
C ASN A 104 13.54 -6.55 -22.05
N LEU A 105 12.99 -5.35 -22.21
CA LEU A 105 11.77 -4.94 -21.52
C LEU A 105 10.61 -5.87 -21.87
N ASN A 106 10.37 -6.12 -23.15
CA ASN A 106 9.29 -7.01 -23.60
C ASN A 106 9.48 -8.42 -23.07
N LYS A 107 10.71 -8.95 -23.14
CA LYS A 107 11.06 -10.25 -22.57
C LYS A 107 10.75 -10.32 -21.07
N TRP A 108 11.09 -9.29 -20.30
CA TRP A 108 10.81 -9.24 -18.85
C TRP A 108 9.32 -9.10 -18.55
N LEU A 109 8.57 -8.36 -19.36
CA LEU A 109 7.12 -8.24 -19.22
C LEU A 109 6.37 -9.53 -19.56
N THR A 110 6.93 -10.38 -20.44
CA THR A 110 6.43 -11.74 -20.70
C THR A 110 6.96 -12.79 -19.71
N ASP A 111 7.93 -12.44 -18.85
CA ASP A 111 8.47 -13.35 -17.83
C ASP A 111 7.54 -13.39 -16.62
N GLN A 112 7.37 -14.56 -16.00
CA GLN A 112 6.51 -14.70 -14.83
C GLN A 112 6.93 -13.84 -13.63
N LYS A 113 8.21 -13.47 -13.52
CA LYS A 113 8.73 -12.57 -12.46
C LYS A 113 8.37 -11.12 -12.71
N GLY A 114 7.98 -10.77 -13.93
CA GLY A 114 7.73 -9.42 -14.38
C GLY A 114 8.96 -8.53 -14.32
N VAL A 115 8.68 -7.25 -14.48
CA VAL A 115 9.65 -6.15 -14.40
C VAL A 115 9.33 -5.27 -13.19
N SER A 116 10.34 -4.97 -12.40
CA SER A 116 10.28 -4.15 -11.20
C SER A 116 10.32 -2.68 -11.58
N TYR A 117 9.28 -1.96 -11.20
CA TYR A 117 9.11 -0.55 -11.47
C TYR A 117 9.84 0.34 -10.46
N PHE A 118 9.65 0.02 -9.18
CA PHE A 118 10.39 0.58 -8.07
C PHE A 118 10.37 -0.40 -6.91
N ILE A 119 11.26 -0.19 -5.95
CA ILE A 119 11.43 -1.02 -4.76
C ILE A 119 11.06 -0.20 -3.53
N MET A 120 10.30 -0.83 -2.63
CA MET A 120 9.95 -0.35 -1.31
C MET A 120 10.78 -1.10 -0.26
N GLU A 121 11.33 -0.36 0.70
CA GLU A 121 12.05 -0.90 1.85
C GLU A 121 11.26 -0.63 3.12
N LEU A 122 10.67 -1.69 3.67
CA LEU A 122 9.97 -1.68 4.95
C LEU A 122 10.95 -1.91 6.11
N ASN A 123 10.70 -1.22 7.22
CA ASN A 123 11.51 -1.29 8.45
C ASN A 123 10.60 -1.10 9.67
N GLU A 124 11.06 -1.50 10.85
CA GLU A 124 10.29 -1.37 12.10
C GLU A 124 10.32 0.06 12.70
N SER A 125 11.42 0.78 12.49
CA SER A 125 11.73 2.03 13.22
C SER A 125 11.95 3.23 12.31
N MET A 126 12.01 2.99 11.00
CA MET A 126 12.25 4.02 10.00
C MET A 126 11.12 4.07 8.95
N PRO A 127 10.85 5.25 8.35
CA PRO A 127 9.89 5.36 7.27
C PRO A 127 10.22 4.44 6.08
N THR A 128 9.18 3.99 5.37
CA THR A 128 9.32 3.21 4.14
C THR A 128 10.13 3.97 3.09
N SER A 129 11.29 3.44 2.71
CA SER A 129 12.13 4.09 1.69
C SER A 129 11.77 3.56 0.30
N TYR A 130 11.84 4.43 -0.71
CA TYR A 130 11.60 4.08 -2.11
C TYR A 130 12.87 4.29 -2.92
N GLN A 131 13.08 3.44 -3.93
CA GLN A 131 14.26 3.48 -4.78
C GLN A 131 14.03 2.78 -6.11
N GLY A 132 14.77 3.21 -7.14
CA GLY A 132 14.71 2.62 -8.48
C GLY A 132 15.31 1.22 -8.51
N THR A 133 16.52 1.06 -7.98
CA THR A 133 17.28 -0.20 -7.96
C THR A 133 17.84 -0.52 -6.57
N HIS A 134 18.21 -1.78 -6.36
CA HIS A 134 18.92 -2.22 -5.17
C HIS A 134 19.80 -3.44 -5.48
N GLY A 135 20.95 -3.56 -4.81
CA GLY A 135 21.92 -4.64 -5.06
C GLY A 135 21.37 -6.06 -4.88
N THR A 136 20.36 -6.22 -4.03
CA THR A 136 19.64 -7.47 -3.78
C THR A 136 18.32 -7.56 -4.57
N MET A 137 18.06 -6.66 -5.52
CA MET A 137 16.84 -6.60 -6.33
C MET A 137 17.19 -6.22 -7.79
N LYS A 138 18.33 -6.73 -8.29
CA LYS A 138 18.88 -6.35 -9.60
C LYS A 138 18.13 -6.93 -10.81
N ASN A 139 17.35 -7.99 -10.60
CA ASN A 139 16.73 -8.70 -11.71
C ASN A 139 15.50 -7.94 -12.23
N HIS A 140 15.47 -7.76 -13.56
CA HIS A 140 14.36 -7.16 -14.30
C HIS A 140 13.94 -5.81 -13.71
N ASN A 141 14.89 -4.91 -13.48
CA ASN A 141 14.59 -3.58 -12.97
C ASN A 141 14.45 -2.60 -14.13
N MET A 142 13.42 -1.75 -14.14
CA MET A 142 13.24 -0.75 -15.19
C MET A 142 13.61 0.70 -14.83
N CYS A 143 14.39 0.92 -13.78
CA CYS A 143 14.69 2.26 -13.30
C CYS A 143 15.39 3.15 -14.35
N GLY A 144 16.10 2.57 -15.32
CA GLY A 144 16.68 3.33 -16.45
C GLY A 144 15.62 3.95 -17.37
N LEU A 145 14.41 3.39 -17.42
CA LEU A 145 13.26 3.91 -18.17
C LEU A 145 12.41 4.91 -17.36
N MET A 146 12.78 5.18 -16.11
CA MET A 146 11.99 5.98 -15.15
C MET A 146 12.43 7.45 -15.01
N TYR A 147 13.30 7.92 -15.90
CA TYR A 147 13.85 9.27 -15.81
C TYR A 147 12.79 10.37 -15.90
N SER A 148 13.14 11.57 -15.43
CA SER A 148 12.24 12.72 -15.18
C SER A 148 11.28 13.10 -16.31
N ALA A 149 11.55 12.66 -17.54
CA ALA A 149 10.64 12.71 -18.67
C ALA A 149 10.57 11.32 -19.34
N GLY A 150 9.35 10.87 -19.63
CA GLY A 150 9.10 9.74 -20.50
C GLY A 150 7.82 8.97 -20.19
N PHE A 151 7.46 8.03 -21.05
CA PHE A 151 6.23 7.22 -20.94
C PHE A 151 5.99 6.71 -19.50
N TRP A 152 6.98 6.00 -18.95
CA TRP A 152 6.84 5.35 -17.65
C TRP A 152 6.78 6.37 -16.49
N ASN A 153 7.66 7.37 -16.48
CA ASN A 153 7.62 8.42 -15.47
C ASN A 153 6.27 9.15 -15.45
N THR A 154 5.73 9.46 -16.63
CA THR A 154 4.43 10.11 -16.80
C THR A 154 3.30 9.23 -16.30
N ALA A 155 3.25 7.96 -16.69
CA ALA A 155 2.24 7.01 -16.22
C ALA A 155 2.27 6.84 -14.69
N LEU A 156 3.46 6.84 -14.07
CA LEU A 156 3.59 6.78 -12.62
C LEU A 156 3.08 8.06 -11.94
N LYS A 157 3.37 9.23 -12.51
CA LYS A 157 2.85 10.52 -12.02
C LYS A 157 1.32 10.58 -12.11
N ASP A 158 0.76 10.19 -13.25
CA ASP A 158 -0.69 10.13 -13.51
C ASP A 158 -1.41 9.17 -12.55
N ALA A 159 -0.76 8.06 -12.18
CA ALA A 159 -1.28 7.12 -11.20
C ALA A 159 -1.31 7.65 -9.75
N GLY A 160 -0.80 8.87 -9.52
CA GLY A 160 -0.68 9.47 -8.19
C GLY A 160 0.57 9.04 -7.42
N PHE A 161 1.58 8.51 -8.11
CA PHE A 161 2.86 8.10 -7.53
C PHE A 161 3.99 9.09 -7.87
N GLY A 162 3.66 10.35 -8.18
CA GLY A 162 4.63 11.35 -8.64
C GLY A 162 5.82 11.56 -7.71
N ALA A 163 5.60 11.57 -6.39
CA ALA A 163 6.70 11.65 -5.43
C ALA A 163 7.66 10.45 -5.51
N ILE A 164 7.17 9.25 -5.85
CA ILE A 164 8.03 8.08 -6.04
C ILE A 164 8.80 8.18 -7.36
N ALA A 165 8.15 8.70 -8.42
CA ALA A 165 8.83 8.98 -9.68
C ALA A 165 10.01 9.95 -9.48
N ASP A 166 9.80 11.02 -8.70
CA ASP A 166 10.85 12.00 -8.39
C ASP A 166 11.96 11.38 -7.52
N ILE A 167 11.61 10.56 -6.52
CA ILE A 167 12.60 9.82 -5.70
C ILE A 167 13.48 8.94 -6.58
N VAL A 168 12.88 8.16 -7.49
CA VAL A 168 13.62 7.22 -8.35
C VAL A 168 14.58 8.00 -9.25
N ALA A 169 14.13 9.10 -9.86
CA ALA A 169 14.95 9.94 -10.73
C ALA A 169 16.10 10.62 -9.96
N ASP A 170 15.82 11.26 -8.82
CA ASP A 170 16.83 11.99 -8.05
C ASP A 170 17.88 11.08 -7.41
N ARG A 171 17.50 9.85 -7.01
CA ARG A 171 18.46 8.87 -6.50
C ARG A 171 19.42 8.43 -7.59
N ASP A 172 18.93 8.14 -8.78
CA ASP A 172 19.80 7.76 -9.89
C ASP A 172 20.76 8.90 -10.29
N GLU A 173 20.30 10.16 -10.27
CA GLU A 173 21.16 11.33 -10.50
C GLU A 173 22.24 11.55 -9.42
N HIS A 174 22.18 10.79 -8.31
CA HIS A 174 23.03 10.94 -7.12
C HIS A 174 22.95 12.35 -6.50
N LYS A 175 21.73 12.89 -6.35
CA LYS A 175 21.54 14.17 -5.65
C LYS A 175 22.13 14.10 -4.24
N ASN A 176 22.83 15.17 -3.86
CA ASN A 176 23.36 15.29 -2.51
C ASN A 176 22.25 15.73 -1.54
N TYR A 177 21.59 14.77 -0.89
CA TYR A 177 20.47 15.02 0.03
C TYR A 177 20.80 15.87 1.28
N LYS A 178 22.09 16.12 1.56
CA LYS A 178 22.48 17.10 2.58
C LYS A 178 22.02 18.50 2.19
N THR A 179 22.25 18.87 0.93
CA THR A 179 21.98 20.22 0.40
C THR A 179 20.73 20.28 -0.46
N TYR A 180 20.41 19.21 -1.16
CA TYR A 180 19.22 19.10 -2.00
C TYR A 180 17.97 18.93 -1.14
N LYS A 181 16.95 19.77 -1.39
CA LYS A 181 15.67 19.79 -0.67
C LYS A 181 14.51 19.61 -1.65
N PRO A 182 14.08 18.36 -1.91
CA PRO A 182 12.96 18.08 -2.78
C PRO A 182 11.64 18.56 -2.17
N THR A 183 10.67 18.90 -3.01
CA THR A 183 9.35 19.41 -2.58
C THR A 183 8.30 18.31 -2.46
N THR A 184 8.44 17.21 -3.21
CA THR A 184 7.45 16.12 -3.28
C THR A 184 7.72 15.00 -2.27
N TYR A 185 8.94 14.91 -1.75
CA TYR A 185 9.36 13.89 -0.78
C TYR A 185 10.35 14.43 0.25
N THR A 186 10.62 13.63 1.28
CA THR A 186 11.60 13.91 2.32
C THR A 186 12.76 12.92 2.20
N ALA A 187 13.99 13.42 2.37
CA ALA A 187 15.19 12.62 2.49
C ALA A 187 15.77 12.78 3.90
N VAL A 188 15.87 11.67 4.65
CA VAL A 188 16.47 11.64 5.98
C VAL A 188 17.70 10.74 5.99
N GLU A 189 18.73 11.13 6.73
CA GLU A 189 19.91 10.28 6.90
C GLU A 189 19.52 9.01 7.67
N ASN A 190 20.05 7.87 7.23
CA ASN A 190 19.78 6.58 7.83
C ASN A 190 20.45 6.50 9.21
N THR A 191 19.65 6.64 10.26
CA THR A 191 20.13 6.60 11.66
C THR A 191 20.52 5.20 12.12
N ALA A 192 20.13 4.14 11.38
CA ALA A 192 20.48 2.76 11.72
C ALA A 192 21.88 2.34 11.24
N ASP A 193 22.54 3.14 10.40
CA ASP A 193 23.94 2.93 9.99
C ASP A 193 24.71 4.27 9.96
N PRO A 194 25.00 4.85 11.15
CA PRO A 194 25.62 6.16 11.27
C PRO A 194 26.99 6.22 10.57
N GLY A 195 27.22 7.25 9.76
CA GLY A 195 28.53 7.52 9.13
C GLY A 195 28.70 6.98 7.70
N LYS A 196 27.75 6.19 7.18
CA LYS A 196 27.75 5.76 5.77
C LYS A 196 27.09 6.75 4.81
N GLY A 197 26.42 7.78 5.33
CA GLY A 197 25.78 8.83 4.54
C GLY A 197 24.62 8.36 3.65
N TYR A 198 24.00 7.22 3.98
CA TYR A 198 22.83 6.73 3.25
C TYR A 198 21.59 7.54 3.61
N TYR A 199 20.77 7.85 2.61
CA TYR A 199 19.51 8.55 2.81
C TYR A 199 18.32 7.64 2.52
N ARG A 200 17.34 7.68 3.44
CA ARG A 200 16.01 7.14 3.22
C ARG A 200 15.15 8.23 2.60
N THR A 201 14.44 7.88 1.53
CA THR A 201 13.65 8.81 0.72
C THR A 201 12.22 8.32 0.68
N TYR A 202 11.28 9.15 1.14
CA TYR A 202 9.87 8.79 1.23
C TYR A 202 8.95 9.98 0.93
N PRO A 203 7.81 9.76 0.26
CA PRO A 203 6.86 10.82 -0.09
C PRO A 203 6.39 11.63 1.12
N ASN A 204 6.24 12.95 0.95
CA ASN A 204 5.72 13.84 1.99
C ASN A 204 4.28 13.50 2.38
N THR A 205 3.52 12.97 1.41
CA THR A 205 2.21 12.38 1.64
C THR A 205 2.29 10.87 1.46
N PRO A 206 1.98 10.05 2.49
CA PRO A 206 2.05 8.60 2.38
C PRO A 206 1.15 8.06 1.29
N ILE A 207 1.73 7.31 0.34
CA ILE A 207 1.04 6.67 -0.78
C ILE A 207 0.21 5.49 -0.31
N PHE A 208 0.80 4.65 0.53
CA PHE A 208 0.15 3.53 1.20
C PHE A 208 -0.24 3.92 2.64
N LYS A 209 -1.36 3.38 3.11
CA LYS A 209 -1.98 3.70 4.39
C LYS A 209 -1.99 2.53 5.38
N SER A 210 -1.97 1.29 4.88
CA SER A 210 -1.99 0.12 5.75
C SER A 210 -0.65 -0.02 6.48
N ARG A 211 -0.71 -0.54 7.71
CA ARG A 211 0.49 -0.90 8.45
C ARG A 211 1.29 -1.97 7.69
N PHE A 212 0.59 -2.91 7.05
CA PHE A 212 1.21 -3.96 6.23
C PHE A 212 2.13 -3.42 5.12
N MET A 213 1.79 -2.26 4.54
CA MET A 213 2.56 -1.62 3.47
C MET A 213 3.56 -0.57 3.96
N THR A 214 3.62 -0.30 5.26
CA THR A 214 4.43 0.80 5.82
C THR A 214 5.37 0.38 6.95
N TYR A 215 5.17 -0.81 7.50
CA TYR A 215 5.88 -1.29 8.68
C TYR A 215 6.18 -2.78 8.54
N ASP A 216 7.40 -3.19 8.90
CA ASP A 216 7.73 -4.59 9.09
C ASP A 216 8.50 -4.78 10.40
N GLY A 217 7.89 -5.51 11.35
CA GLY A 217 8.48 -5.80 12.65
C GLY A 217 9.57 -6.88 12.62
N ALA A 218 9.76 -7.58 11.49
CA ALA A 218 10.88 -8.50 11.30
C ALA A 218 12.15 -7.78 10.83
N ALA A 219 12.02 -6.60 10.22
CA ALA A 219 13.12 -5.82 9.67
C ALA A 219 13.68 -4.84 10.72
N LYS A 220 14.64 -5.34 11.52
CA LYS A 220 15.21 -4.62 12.68
C LYS A 220 16.48 -3.84 12.34
N GLY A 221 16.64 -2.68 12.97
CA GLY A 221 17.83 -1.84 12.79
C GLY A 221 18.12 -1.55 11.32
N LYS A 222 19.26 -2.03 10.80
CA LYS A 222 19.69 -1.83 9.41
C LYS A 222 18.98 -2.74 8.39
N ASP A 223 18.27 -3.77 8.85
CA ASP A 223 17.61 -4.71 7.95
C ASP A 223 16.36 -4.07 7.34
N ASN A 224 16.09 -4.44 6.09
CA ASN A 224 14.95 -3.93 5.34
C ASN A 224 14.28 -5.07 4.59
N THR A 225 12.96 -5.18 4.73
CA THR A 225 12.17 -6.04 3.87
C THR A 225 11.90 -5.33 2.57
N ARG A 226 12.26 -5.96 1.46
CA ARG A 226 12.20 -5.38 0.13
C ARG A 226 11.05 -5.97 -0.66
N ILE A 227 10.21 -5.07 -1.16
CA ILE A 227 9.04 -5.42 -1.97
C ILE A 227 9.11 -4.55 -3.22
N ALA A 228 9.05 -5.17 -4.40
CA ALA A 228 8.98 -4.45 -5.66
C ALA A 228 7.52 -4.29 -6.10
N MET A 229 7.22 -3.10 -6.65
CA MET A 229 6.09 -2.92 -7.54
C MET A 229 6.48 -3.50 -8.89
N LYS A 230 5.76 -4.52 -9.37
CA LYS A 230 6.10 -5.27 -10.57
C LYS A 230 4.98 -5.22 -11.59
N MET A 231 5.35 -5.34 -12.86
CA MET A 231 4.43 -5.38 -13.98
C MET A 231 4.69 -6.58 -14.89
N ILE A 232 3.63 -7.08 -15.52
CA ILE A 232 3.68 -8.08 -16.59
C ILE A 232 2.67 -7.73 -17.66
N TRP A 233 2.87 -8.24 -18.87
CA TRP A 233 1.79 -8.32 -19.86
C TRP A 233 0.66 -9.19 -19.33
N THR A 234 -0.58 -8.78 -19.59
CA THR A 234 -1.76 -9.60 -19.33
C THR A 234 -1.59 -10.93 -20.04
N ASN A 235 -1.81 -12.03 -19.32
CA ASN A 235 -1.57 -13.40 -19.80
C ASN A 235 -0.13 -13.70 -20.29
N LEU A 236 0.85 -12.85 -19.93
CA LEU A 236 2.23 -12.94 -20.42
C LEU A 236 2.35 -12.80 -21.95
N ASP A 237 1.37 -12.16 -22.58
CA ASP A 237 1.31 -11.96 -24.02
C ASP A 237 1.52 -10.49 -24.38
N SER A 238 2.60 -10.18 -25.09
CA SER A 238 2.90 -8.81 -25.54
C SER A 238 1.84 -8.24 -26.49
N ASN A 239 1.02 -9.09 -27.13
CA ASN A 239 -0.07 -8.65 -28.00
C ASN A 239 -1.36 -8.32 -27.22
N SER A 240 -1.37 -8.52 -25.90
CA SER A 240 -2.53 -8.19 -25.07
C SER A 240 -2.79 -6.69 -24.94
N HIS A 241 -1.80 -5.85 -25.27
CA HIS A 241 -1.82 -4.38 -25.11
C HIS A 241 -2.33 -3.91 -23.74
N SER A 242 -2.16 -4.74 -22.71
CA SER A 242 -2.55 -4.44 -21.35
C SER A 242 -1.57 -5.07 -20.37
N LEU A 243 -1.29 -4.35 -19.31
CA LEU A 243 -0.41 -4.75 -18.24
C LEU A 243 -1.21 -5.07 -16.98
N GLU A 244 -0.65 -5.94 -16.17
CA GLU A 244 -1.08 -6.22 -14.81
C GLU A 244 0.02 -5.84 -13.83
N VAL A 245 -0.38 -5.39 -12.63
CA VAL A 245 0.49 -4.87 -11.58
C VAL A 245 0.39 -5.76 -10.35
N PHE A 246 1.51 -6.06 -9.71
CA PHE A 246 1.55 -6.81 -8.46
C PHE A 246 2.71 -6.41 -7.57
N LEU A 247 2.58 -6.68 -6.27
CA LEU A 247 3.67 -6.52 -5.31
C LEU A 247 4.34 -7.87 -5.04
N GLY A 248 5.67 -7.93 -5.04
CA GLY A 248 6.39 -9.17 -4.73
C GLY A 248 7.87 -8.96 -4.41
N GLY A 249 8.51 -9.97 -3.83
CA GLY A 249 9.96 -9.97 -3.60
C GLY A 249 10.77 -10.18 -4.89
N GLN A 250 12.10 -10.21 -4.77
CA GLN A 250 13.03 -10.32 -5.92
C GLN A 250 12.67 -11.47 -6.86
N HIS A 251 12.47 -12.66 -6.29
CA HIS A 251 12.28 -13.90 -7.04
C HIS A 251 10.82 -14.32 -7.19
N ASP A 252 9.90 -13.56 -6.60
CA ASP A 252 8.48 -13.90 -6.66
C ASP A 252 7.93 -13.65 -8.06
N THR A 253 7.13 -14.62 -8.53
CA THR A 253 6.37 -14.55 -9.77
C THR A 253 5.06 -13.81 -9.55
N TYR A 254 4.35 -13.51 -10.64
CA TYR A 254 3.03 -12.89 -10.60
C TYR A 254 1.99 -13.73 -9.84
N ARG A 255 2.19 -15.05 -9.67
CA ARG A 255 1.34 -15.98 -8.89
C ARG A 255 1.68 -16.00 -7.41
N LYS A 256 2.81 -15.40 -7.04
CA LYS A 256 3.32 -15.30 -5.68
C LYS A 256 3.34 -13.84 -5.20
N ALA A 257 2.34 -13.06 -5.63
CA ALA A 257 2.18 -11.69 -5.18
C ALA A 257 1.95 -11.63 -3.66
N LEU A 258 2.22 -10.48 -3.06
CA LEU A 258 2.12 -10.28 -1.63
C LEU A 258 0.67 -10.52 -1.15
N LEU A 259 0.50 -11.43 -0.19
CA LEU A 259 -0.79 -11.78 0.41
C LEU A 259 -0.74 -11.45 1.91
N SER A 260 -1.66 -10.63 2.40
CA SER A 260 -1.74 -10.32 3.83
C SER A 260 -2.48 -11.41 4.62
N ARG A 261 -2.21 -11.50 5.94
CA ARG A 261 -3.01 -12.33 6.88
C ARG A 261 -4.50 -12.02 6.85
N GLN A 262 -4.89 -10.78 6.53
CA GLN A 262 -6.29 -10.38 6.41
C GLN A 262 -6.93 -10.84 5.08
N GLY A 263 -6.17 -11.55 4.23
CA GLY A 263 -6.61 -12.14 2.97
C GLY A 263 -6.68 -11.14 1.83
N VAL A 264 -5.85 -10.09 1.84
CA VAL A 264 -5.76 -9.13 0.73
C VAL A 264 -4.58 -9.51 -0.16
N CYS A 265 -4.87 -9.85 -1.41
CA CYS A 265 -3.87 -10.11 -2.44
C CYS A 265 -3.50 -8.80 -3.14
N PHE A 266 -2.23 -8.41 -3.08
CA PHE A 266 -1.70 -7.20 -3.72
C PHE A 266 -1.32 -7.48 -5.18
N SER A 267 -2.34 -7.78 -5.98
CA SER A 267 -2.24 -8.01 -7.42
C SER A 267 -3.53 -7.57 -8.10
N THR A 268 -3.41 -6.92 -9.26
CA THR A 268 -4.56 -6.54 -10.10
C THR A 268 -5.18 -7.73 -10.83
N MET A 269 -4.50 -8.87 -10.85
CA MET A 269 -5.06 -10.16 -11.29
C MET A 269 -5.94 -10.83 -10.21
N GLY A 270 -6.17 -10.15 -9.08
CA GLY A 270 -6.92 -10.68 -7.95
C GLY A 270 -6.26 -11.92 -7.35
N MET A 271 -7.08 -12.86 -6.86
CA MET A 271 -6.58 -14.06 -6.17
C MET A 271 -5.75 -14.99 -7.05
N ALA A 272 -5.86 -14.91 -8.39
CA ALA A 272 -4.99 -15.66 -9.29
C ALA A 272 -3.52 -15.27 -9.12
N GLY A 273 -3.26 -14.00 -8.78
CA GLY A 273 -1.91 -13.49 -8.50
C GLY A 273 -1.32 -13.92 -7.16
N CYS A 274 -2.12 -14.51 -6.25
CA CYS A 274 -1.64 -15.00 -4.96
C CYS A 274 -1.83 -16.51 -4.78
N LYS A 275 -1.98 -17.26 -5.88
CA LYS A 275 -2.25 -18.70 -5.85
C LYS A 275 -1.13 -19.51 -5.18
N GLU A 276 0.12 -19.02 -5.29
CA GLU A 276 1.32 -19.65 -4.72
C GLU A 276 1.83 -18.90 -3.48
N SER A 277 1.08 -17.90 -3.03
CA SER A 277 1.48 -17.04 -1.92
C SER A 277 1.14 -17.66 -0.58
N ILE A 278 2.03 -17.45 0.39
CA ILE A 278 1.76 -17.71 1.79
C ILE A 278 1.43 -16.36 2.43
N ALA A 279 0.32 -16.29 3.16
CA ALA A 279 -0.10 -15.08 3.84
C ALA A 279 0.99 -14.63 4.85
N ARG A 280 1.40 -13.36 4.74
CA ARG A 280 2.40 -12.73 5.61
C ARG A 280 1.76 -11.79 6.61
#